data_AF-A0A8C4Y134-F1
#
_entry.id   AF-A0A8C4Y134-F1
#
_cell.length_a   1.000
_cell.length_b   1.000
_cell.length_c   1.000
_cell.angle_alpha   90.00
_cell.angle_beta   90.00
_cell.angle_gamma   90.00
#
_symmetry.space_group_name_H-M   'P 1'
#
loop_
_entity.id
_entity.type
_entity.pdbx_description
1 polymer ?
#
loop_
_entity_poly.entity_id
_entity_poly.type
_entity_poly.pdbx_seq_one_letter_code
_entity_poly.pdbx_strand_id
1 'polypeptide(L)'
;AERYYNSYLWPKSRVKYRNVTKFMDDSVYCTRESNPHCGTDGMTYGNKCSFCKGERAKLPPPQCRQGFCTEYKKAPEMCTMEYKPVCGTDGKTYSNKCYFCAAVYENLGSLCFAQHGEC
;
A
#
# COMPACT_ATOMS: atom_id res chain seq x y z
N ALA A 1 14.63 25.90 -2.15
CA ALA A 1 13.21 25.79 -2.52
C ALA A 1 13.09 24.51 -3.36
N GLU A 2 12.20 23.54 -3.13
CA GLU A 2 10.90 23.53 -2.46
C GLU A 2 10.66 22.19 -1.75
N ARG A 3 9.87 22.25 -0.69
CA ARG A 3 9.35 21.11 0.07
C ARG A 3 8.17 20.51 -0.69
N TYR A 4 8.13 19.20 -0.89
CA TYR A 4 6.85 18.47 -0.95
C TYR A 4 6.99 17.10 -0.28
N TYR A 5 6.13 16.91 0.71
CA TYR A 5 5.94 15.69 1.50
C TYR A 5 5.52 14.53 0.58
N ASN A 6 6.03 13.33 0.84
CA ASN A 6 5.25 12.11 0.69
C ASN A 6 5.77 11.09 1.71
N SER A 7 5.24 11.24 2.92
CA SER A 7 5.39 10.33 4.04
C SER A 7 4.53 9.09 3.80
N TYR A 8 5.10 8.08 3.14
CA TYR A 8 4.69 6.71 3.36
C TYR A 8 5.74 6.09 4.28
N LEU A 9 5.27 5.46 5.36
CA LEU A 9 6.11 4.87 6.41
C LEU A 9 7.00 3.75 5.82
N TRP A 10 8.26 4.08 5.54
CA TRP A 10 9.30 3.09 5.25
C TRP A 10 10.02 2.73 6.55
N PRO A 11 10.15 1.44 6.92
CA PRO A 11 11.21 1.05 7.84
C PRO A 11 12.55 1.39 7.18
N LYS A 12 13.38 2.11 7.93
CA LYS A 12 14.62 2.79 7.52
C LYS A 12 15.59 1.91 6.71
N SER A 13 15.37 1.77 5.41
CA SER A 13 16.34 1.19 4.47
C SER A 13 16.77 2.26 3.47
N ARG A 14 18.07 2.57 3.50
CA ARG A 14 18.73 3.70 2.83
C ARG A 14 18.94 3.45 1.33
N VAL A 15 17.87 3.27 0.56
CA VAL A 15 17.98 3.24 -0.91
C VAL A 15 16.91 4.12 -1.55
N LYS A 16 17.25 5.39 -1.78
CA LYS A 16 16.47 6.29 -2.64
C LYS A 16 16.83 6.02 -4.09
N TYR A 17 16.17 5.07 -4.75
CA TYR A 17 16.29 4.96 -6.21
C TYR A 17 15.57 6.16 -6.86
N ARG A 18 16.29 6.92 -7.69
CA ARG A 18 15.64 7.85 -8.63
C ARG A 18 14.79 7.03 -9.62
N ASN A 19 13.55 7.48 -9.86
CA ASN A 19 12.60 6.93 -10.83
C ASN A 19 12.03 5.52 -10.54
N VAL A 20 11.76 5.17 -9.27
CA VAL A 20 10.98 3.95 -8.93
C VAL A 20 9.56 4.02 -9.52
N THR A 21 8.99 5.23 -9.59
CA THR A 21 7.65 5.49 -10.14
C THR A 21 7.48 5.03 -11.60
N LYS A 22 8.55 5.03 -12.41
CA LYS A 22 8.51 4.60 -13.82
C LYS A 22 8.19 3.10 -13.96
N PHE A 23 8.53 2.30 -12.95
CA PHE A 23 8.30 0.85 -12.94
C PHE A 23 7.14 0.45 -12.02
N MET A 24 6.38 1.44 -11.52
CA MET A 24 5.16 1.27 -10.74
C MET A 24 3.89 1.38 -11.61
N ASP A 25 4.04 1.23 -12.93
CA ASP A 25 2.96 1.11 -13.91
C ASP A 25 2.90 -0.35 -14.44
N ASP A 26 1.70 -0.95 -14.44
CA ASP A 26 1.52 -2.37 -14.78
C ASP A 26 1.67 -2.60 -16.28
N SER A 27 1.49 -1.54 -17.07
CA SER A 27 1.68 -1.54 -18.52
C SER A 27 3.14 -1.71 -18.94
N VAL A 28 4.09 -1.48 -18.03
CA VAL A 28 5.53 -1.56 -18.33
C VAL A 28 5.99 -3.01 -18.28
N TYR A 29 6.45 -3.54 -19.41
CA TYR A 29 7.10 -4.85 -19.47
C TYR A 29 8.58 -4.76 -19.12
N CYS A 30 9.10 -5.78 -18.42
CA CYS A 30 10.52 -5.84 -18.07
C CYS A 30 11.32 -6.47 -19.21
N THR A 31 12.41 -5.80 -19.61
CA THR A 31 13.40 -6.37 -20.53
C THR A 31 14.26 -7.42 -19.80
N ARG A 32 14.96 -8.28 -20.55
CA ARG A 32 15.87 -9.30 -20.00
C ARG A 32 17.28 -8.79 -19.70
N GLU A 33 17.45 -7.48 -19.47
CA GLU A 33 18.72 -6.94 -19.01
C GLU A 33 19.10 -7.59 -17.66
N SER A 34 20.38 -7.89 -17.46
CA SER A 34 20.89 -8.51 -16.24
C SER A 34 21.68 -7.47 -15.44
N ASN A 35 21.11 -7.02 -14.32
CA ASN A 35 21.75 -6.11 -13.37
C ASN A 35 21.15 -6.39 -11.98
N PRO A 36 21.60 -7.46 -11.31
CA PRO A 36 20.91 -7.98 -10.15
C PRO A 36 20.96 -7.03 -8.95
N HIS A 37 19.85 -6.97 -8.20
CA HIS A 37 19.71 -6.18 -6.98
C HIS A 37 19.22 -7.06 -5.82
N CYS A 38 19.77 -6.85 -4.63
CA CYS A 38 19.33 -7.54 -3.42
C CYS A 38 18.25 -6.72 -2.70
N GLY A 39 17.11 -7.34 -2.43
CA GLY A 39 16.02 -6.74 -1.68
C GLY A 39 16.16 -6.89 -0.17
N THR A 40 15.39 -6.09 0.57
CA THR A 40 15.33 -6.16 2.04
C THR A 40 14.65 -7.42 2.56
N ASP A 41 13.96 -8.13 1.66
CA ASP A 41 13.36 -9.44 1.87
C ASP A 41 14.35 -10.60 1.67
N GLY A 42 15.63 -10.30 1.39
CA GLY A 42 16.66 -11.31 1.13
C GLY A 42 16.60 -11.93 -0.25
N MET A 43 15.71 -11.46 -1.14
CA MET A 43 15.55 -11.97 -2.49
C MET A 43 16.47 -11.22 -3.46
N THR A 44 17.06 -11.94 -4.43
CA THR A 44 17.81 -11.33 -5.53
C THR A 44 16.90 -11.15 -6.74
N TYR A 45 16.83 -9.92 -7.23
CA TYR A 45 16.02 -9.52 -8.39
C TYR A 45 16.93 -9.34 -9.59
N GLY A 46 16.60 -9.94 -10.74
CA GLY A 46 17.49 -10.00 -11.91
C GLY A 46 17.81 -8.64 -12.56
N ASN A 47 16.95 -7.64 -12.37
CA ASN A 47 17.17 -6.26 -12.80
C ASN A 47 16.32 -5.26 -12.04
N LYS A 48 16.54 -3.97 -12.32
CA LYS A 48 15.78 -2.87 -11.71
C LYS A 48 14.27 -2.97 -11.94
N CYS A 49 13.82 -3.44 -13.10
CA CYS A 49 12.39 -3.57 -13.38
C CYS A 49 11.74 -4.65 -12.51
N SER A 50 12.32 -5.86 -12.48
CA SER A 50 11.84 -6.96 -11.63
C SER A 50 11.86 -6.60 -10.14
N PHE A 51 12.90 -5.89 -9.69
CA PHE A 51 12.97 -5.33 -8.33
C PHE A 51 11.80 -4.38 -8.04
N CYS A 52 11.61 -3.36 -8.87
CA CYS A 52 10.55 -2.37 -8.67
C CYS A 52 9.15 -2.99 -8.77
N LYS A 53 8.93 -4.00 -9.62
CA LYS A 53 7.66 -4.73 -9.68
C LYS A 53 7.42 -5.57 -8.43
N GLY A 54 8.45 -6.24 -7.91
CA GLY A 54 8.38 -6.97 -6.65
C GLY A 54 8.03 -6.06 -5.48
N GLU A 55 8.69 -4.91 -5.38
CA GLU A 55 8.37 -3.89 -4.37
C GLU A 55 6.97 -3.30 -4.55
N ARG A 56 6.53 -3.07 -5.80
CA ARG A 56 5.18 -2.59 -6.09
C ARG A 56 4.12 -3.62 -5.70
N ALA A 57 4.36 -4.92 -5.89
CA ALA A 57 3.43 -5.98 -5.49
C ALA A 57 3.19 -6.03 -3.98
N LYS A 58 4.10 -5.47 -3.18
CA LYS A 58 3.95 -5.31 -1.73
C LYS A 58 3.10 -4.10 -1.35
N LEU A 59 2.84 -3.18 -2.30
CA LEU A 59 1.97 -2.03 -2.08
C LEU A 59 0.51 -2.42 -2.31
N PRO A 60 -0.42 -1.81 -1.55
CA PRO A 60 -1.84 -2.01 -1.80
C PRO A 60 -2.20 -1.52 -3.22
N PRO A 61 -3.29 -2.06 -3.81
CA PRO A 61 -3.70 -1.70 -5.16
C PRO A 61 -3.84 -0.18 -5.33
N PRO A 62 -3.64 0.40 -6.53
CA PRO A 62 -3.64 1.85 -6.73
C PRO A 62 -4.87 2.56 -6.16
N GLN A 63 -6.05 1.94 -6.31
CA GLN A 63 -7.32 2.40 -5.76
C GLN A 63 -7.34 2.51 -4.22
N CYS A 64 -6.44 1.82 -3.53
CA CYS A 64 -6.37 1.69 -2.08
C CYS A 64 -5.27 2.57 -1.47
N ARG A 65 -4.46 3.24 -2.31
CA ARG A 65 -3.33 4.07 -1.88
C ARG A 65 -3.76 5.39 -1.24
N GLN A 66 -5.05 5.74 -1.28
CA GLN A 66 -5.59 7.00 -0.76
C GLN A 66 -5.46 7.13 0.77
N GLY A 67 -4.95 6.09 1.45
CA GLY A 67 -4.45 6.23 2.82
C GLY A 67 -5.56 6.37 3.86
N PHE A 68 -6.74 5.79 3.62
CA PHE A 68 -7.87 5.86 4.53
C PHE A 68 -7.53 5.39 5.96
N CYS A 69 -6.61 4.43 6.10
CA CYS A 69 -6.16 3.90 7.38
C CYS A 69 -4.79 4.43 7.85
N THR A 70 -4.26 5.50 7.25
CA THR A 70 -2.92 6.03 7.57
C THR A 70 -2.77 6.54 9.00
N GLU A 71 -3.87 6.91 9.65
CA GLU A 71 -3.87 7.30 11.07
C GLU A 71 -3.58 6.12 12.00
N TYR A 72 -3.92 4.89 11.56
CA TYR A 72 -3.61 3.67 12.29
C TYR A 72 -2.20 3.24 11.92
N LYS A 73 -1.28 3.33 12.88
CA LYS A 73 0.10 2.85 12.70
C LYS A 73 0.21 1.32 12.78
N LYS A 74 -0.79 0.67 13.38
CA LYS A 74 -0.91 -0.77 13.61
C LYS A 74 -2.37 -1.19 13.53
N ALA A 75 -2.62 -2.50 13.47
CA ALA A 75 -3.97 -3.05 13.58
C ALA A 75 -4.68 -2.50 14.83
N PRO A 76 -5.87 -1.88 14.69
CA PRO A 76 -6.67 -1.46 15.83
C PRO A 76 -7.09 -2.70 16.65
N GLU A 77 -6.71 -2.73 17.93
CA GLU A 77 -7.11 -3.80 18.86
C GLU A 77 -8.48 -3.51 19.50
N MET A 78 -8.84 -2.24 19.61
CA MET A 78 -10.13 -1.78 20.14
C MET A 78 -10.70 -0.66 19.27
N CYS A 79 -12.01 -0.73 19.04
CA CYS A 79 -12.76 0.27 18.29
C CYS A 79 -13.90 0.83 19.14
N THR A 80 -14.22 2.10 18.94
CA THR A 80 -15.41 2.71 19.54
C THR A 80 -16.67 2.15 18.90
N MET A 81 -17.79 2.19 19.63
CA MET A 81 -19.11 1.82 19.09
C MET A 81 -19.82 3.00 18.39
N GLU A 82 -19.07 4.02 17.97
CA GLU A 82 -19.63 5.10 17.16
C GLU A 82 -20.05 4.54 15.80
N TYR A 83 -21.27 4.88 15.38
CA TYR A 83 -21.79 4.46 14.09
C TYR A 83 -21.60 5.56 13.04
N LYS A 84 -20.58 5.37 12.20
CA LYS A 84 -20.19 6.24 11.07
C LYS A 84 -19.80 5.33 9.90
N PRO A 85 -20.79 4.73 9.23
CA PRO A 85 -20.55 3.60 8.34
C PRO A 85 -19.65 3.96 7.16
N VAL A 86 -18.87 2.98 6.71
CA VAL A 86 -18.03 3.06 5.52
C VAL A 86 -18.17 1.79 4.69
N CYS A 87 -18.16 1.94 3.38
CA CYS A 87 -18.25 0.83 2.44
C CYS A 87 -16.86 0.41 1.97
N GLY A 88 -16.57 -0.89 2.06
CA GLY A 88 -15.37 -1.51 1.50
C GLY A 88 -15.55 -1.92 0.05
N THR A 89 -14.45 -2.09 -0.68
CA THR A 89 -14.45 -2.63 -2.05
C THR A 89 -14.87 -4.11 -2.12
N ASP A 90 -14.98 -4.77 -0.98
CA ASP A 90 -15.57 -6.11 -0.84
C ASP A 90 -17.10 -6.08 -0.76
N GLY A 91 -17.72 -4.90 -0.86
CA GLY A 91 -19.17 -4.73 -0.78
C GLY A 91 -19.73 -4.82 0.63
N LYS A 92 -18.88 -4.81 1.67
CA LYS A 92 -19.33 -4.83 3.07
C LYS A 92 -19.36 -3.44 3.68
N THR A 93 -20.41 -3.19 4.44
CA THR A 93 -20.52 -2.02 5.31
C THR A 93 -19.83 -2.30 6.64
N TYR A 94 -18.94 -1.39 7.03
CA TYR A 94 -18.26 -1.41 8.31
C TYR A 94 -18.82 -0.30 9.19
N SER A 95 -19.16 -0.61 10.44
CA SER A 95 -19.84 0.31 11.37
C SER A 95 -19.11 1.64 11.57
N ASN A 96 -17.78 1.62 11.48
CA ASN A 96 -16.95 2.81 11.43
C ASN A 96 -15.59 2.54 10.79
N LYS A 97 -14.83 3.63 10.62
CA LYS A 97 -13.46 3.64 10.10
C LYS A 97 -12.52 2.69 10.85
N CYS A 98 -12.65 2.56 12.18
CA CYS A 98 -11.80 1.67 12.96
C CYS A 98 -12.04 0.20 12.59
N TYR A 99 -13.30 -0.24 12.56
CA TYR A 99 -13.64 -1.61 12.14
C TYR A 99 -13.22 -1.91 10.71
N PHE A 100 -13.39 -0.95 9.79
CA PHE A 100 -12.88 -1.06 8.43
C PHE A 100 -11.36 -1.25 8.41
N CYS A 101 -10.61 -0.39 9.11
CA CYS A 101 -9.16 -0.46 9.13
C CYS A 101 -8.63 -1.73 9.80
N ALA A 102 -9.30 -2.26 10.83
CA ALA A 102 -8.98 -3.57 11.38
C ALA A 102 -9.10 -4.68 10.31
N ALA A 103 -10.19 -4.69 9.55
CA ALA A 103 -10.35 -5.64 8.45
C ALA A 103 -9.32 -5.44 7.32
N VAL A 104 -8.88 -4.21 7.07
CA VAL A 104 -7.78 -3.95 6.11
C VAL A 104 -6.49 -4.63 6.56
N TYR A 105 -6.16 -4.60 7.86
CA TYR A 105 -4.98 -5.30 8.38
C TYR A 105 -5.10 -6.83 8.31
N GLU A 106 -6.30 -7.39 8.54
CA GLU A 106 -6.56 -8.83 8.38
C GLU A 106 -6.42 -9.28 6.92
N ASN A 107 -6.83 -8.44 5.97
CA ASN A 107 -6.77 -8.72 4.53
C ASN A 107 -5.44 -8.30 3.88
N LEU A 108 -4.37 -8.09 4.67
CA LEU A 108 -3.04 -7.70 4.18
C LEU A 108 -3.06 -6.43 3.28
N GLY A 109 -4.00 -5.51 3.51
CA GLY A 109 -4.13 -4.29 2.71
C GLY A 109 -4.82 -4.46 1.35
N SER A 110 -5.41 -5.63 1.06
CA SER A 110 -6.17 -5.86 -0.18
C SER A 110 -7.60 -5.30 -0.15
N LEU A 111 -8.15 -5.04 1.05
CA LEU A 111 -9.43 -4.35 1.25
C LEU A 111 -9.23 -2.83 1.15
N CYS A 112 -10.12 -2.16 0.41
CA CYS A 112 -9.97 -0.75 0.07
C CYS A 112 -11.25 0.02 0.38
N PHE A 113 -11.10 1.29 0.68
CA PHE A 113 -12.24 2.17 0.94
C PHE A 113 -12.94 2.47 -0.38
N ALA A 114 -14.26 2.21 -0.44
CA ALA A 114 -15.08 2.51 -1.60
C ALA A 114 -15.80 3.85 -1.45
N GLN A 115 -16.57 4.03 -0.37
CA GLN A 115 -17.35 5.24 -0.12
C GLN A 115 -17.70 5.42 1.37
N HIS A 116 -18.10 6.62 1.75
CA HIS A 116 -18.70 6.89 3.06
C HIS A 116 -20.17 6.44 3.04
N GLY A 117 -20.69 6.03 4.20
CA GLY A 117 -22.01 5.45 4.30
C GLY A 117 -21.99 3.93 4.14
N GLU A 118 -23.17 3.35 4.03
CA GLU A 118 -23.33 1.93 3.74
C GLU A 118 -22.99 1.64 2.25
N CYS A 119 -22.64 0.39 1.98
CA CYS A 119 -22.82 -0.19 0.64
C CYS A 119 -24.32 -0.44 0.42
#